data_AF-A0A2E0HUN5-F1
#
_entry.id   AF-A0A2E0HUN5-F1
#
_cell.length_a   1.000
_cell.length_b   1.000
_cell.length_c   1.000
_cell.angle_alpha   90.00
_cell.angle_beta   90.00
_cell.angle_gamma   90.00
#
_symmetry.space_group_name_H-M   'P 1'
#
loop_
_entity.id
_entity.type
_entity.pdbx_description
1 polymer ?
#
loop_
_entity_poly.entity_id
_entity_poly.type
_entity_poly.pdbx_seq_one_letter_code
_entity_poly.pdbx_strand_id
1 'polypeptide(L)'
;IGIARALYYDPEILVFDEATSSLDNITEQAVMDALHNVGEKKTVIIVAHRITTVKKCDQIFILENGEITGAGGYQDLMNSSDVFREMVQVSD
;
A
#
# COMPACT_ATOMS: atom_id res chain seq x y z
N ILE A 1 17.83 -3.88 3.89
CA ILE A 1 18.55 -4.49 2.73
C ILE A 1 17.60 -4.84 1.58
N GLY A 2 16.43 -5.44 1.83
CA GLY A 2 15.49 -5.86 0.77
C GLY A 2 15.06 -4.75 -0.19
N ILE A 3 14.56 -3.62 0.32
CA ILE A 3 14.15 -2.46 -0.49
C ILE A 3 15.30 -1.95 -1.37
N ALA A 4 16.49 -1.75 -0.79
CA ALA A 4 17.66 -1.31 -1.54
C ALA A 4 18.04 -2.28 -2.67
N ARG A 5 17.89 -3.59 -2.44
CA ARG A 5 18.14 -4.62 -3.46
C ARG A 5 17.08 -4.60 -4.56
N ALA A 6 15.82 -4.38 -4.22
CA ALA A 6 14.74 -4.25 -5.19
C ALA A 6 14.95 -3.02 -6.09
N LEU A 7 15.40 -1.90 -5.53
CA LEU A 7 15.69 -0.67 -6.27
C LEU A 7 16.98 -0.73 -7.09
N TYR A 8 17.96 -1.56 -6.69
CA TYR A 8 19.28 -1.64 -7.34
C TYR A 8 19.22 -1.98 -8.83
N TYR A 9 18.27 -2.82 -9.24
CA TYR A 9 18.12 -3.25 -10.63
C TYR A 9 17.20 -2.35 -11.47
N ASP A 10 16.77 -1.21 -10.93
CA ASP A 10 15.85 -0.26 -11.59
C ASP A 10 14.61 -0.93 -12.24
N PRO A 11 13.90 -1.84 -11.54
CA PRO A 11 12.83 -2.62 -12.17
C PRO A 11 11.67 -1.73 -12.63
N GLU A 12 10.92 -2.17 -13.64
CA GLU A 12 9.69 -1.46 -14.07
C GLU A 12 8.54 -1.66 -13.09
N ILE A 13 8.52 -2.83 -12.43
CA ILE A 13 7.48 -3.24 -11.48
C ILE A 13 8.13 -3.60 -10.13
N LEU A 14 7.62 -3.00 -9.06
CA LEU A 14 8.00 -3.30 -7.67
C LEU A 14 6.80 -3.92 -6.95
N VAL A 15 7.04 -5.03 -6.25
CA VAL A 15 6.04 -5.69 -5.40
C VAL A 15 6.54 -5.69 -3.97
N PHE A 16 5.76 -5.13 -3.06
CA PHE A 16 6.03 -5.10 -1.63
C PHE A 16 4.98 -5.92 -0.89
N ASP A 17 5.42 -7.03 -0.31
CA ASP A 17 4.58 -7.89 0.51
C ASP A 17 4.92 -7.67 1.99
N GLU A 18 4.04 -6.99 2.73
CA GLU A 18 4.22 -6.62 4.13
C GLU A 18 5.56 -5.97 4.48
N ALA A 19 6.21 -5.31 3.51
CA ALA A 19 7.61 -4.90 3.63
C ALA A 19 7.90 -3.87 4.75
N THR A 20 6.85 -3.28 5.34
CA THR A 20 6.94 -2.30 6.43
C THR A 20 6.38 -2.77 7.77
N SER A 21 5.89 -4.02 7.86
CA SER A 21 5.27 -4.54 9.09
C SER A 21 6.24 -4.58 10.29
N SER A 22 7.54 -4.79 10.02
CA SER A 22 8.61 -4.83 11.02
C SER A 22 9.24 -3.47 11.32
N LEU A 23 8.75 -2.37 10.74
CA LEU A 23 9.31 -1.03 10.90
C LEU A 23 8.51 -0.23 11.95
N ASP A 24 9.22 0.65 12.67
CA ASP A 24 8.60 1.69 13.47
C ASP A 24 7.95 2.75 12.55
N ASN A 25 6.99 3.50 13.10
CA ASN A 25 6.17 4.44 12.32
C ASN A 25 7.00 5.51 11.58
N ILE A 26 8.12 5.97 12.14
CA ILE A 26 8.95 7.01 11.49
C ILE A 26 9.68 6.39 10.30
N THR A 27 10.27 5.22 10.49
CA THR A 27 10.99 4.51 9.43
C THR A 27 10.03 4.07 8.32
N GLU A 28 8.82 3.62 8.66
CA GLU A 28 7.78 3.30 7.68
C GLU A 28 7.41 4.52 6.84
N GLN A 29 7.16 5.68 7.47
CA GLN A 29 6.81 6.90 6.76
C GLN A 29 7.89 7.30 5.75
N ALA A 30 9.16 7.24 6.15
CA ALA A 30 10.29 7.55 5.28
C ALA A 30 10.38 6.56 4.09
N VAL A 31 10.12 5.27 4.32
CA VAL A 31 10.07 4.27 3.25
C VAL A 31 8.91 4.55 2.29
N MET A 32 7.72 4.84 2.81
CA MET A 32 6.55 5.13 1.96
C MET A 32 6.74 6.38 1.12
N ASP A 33 7.36 7.42 1.67
CA ASP A 33 7.66 8.64 0.92
C ASP A 33 8.69 8.37 -0.19
N ALA A 34 9.70 7.54 0.08
CA ALA A 34 10.64 7.09 -0.94
C ALA A 34 9.95 6.26 -2.04
N LEU A 35 9.06 5.34 -1.67
CA LEU A 35 8.32 4.51 -2.62
C LEU A 35 7.35 5.33 -3.47
N HIS A 36 6.67 6.30 -2.88
CA HIS A 36 5.78 7.22 -3.60
C HIS A 36 6.54 8.02 -4.67
N ASN A 37 7.71 8.57 -4.31
CA ASN A 37 8.56 9.30 -5.27
C ASN A 37 9.09 8.40 -6.39
N VAL A 38 9.31 7.11 -6.11
CA VAL A 38 9.70 6.12 -7.11
C VAL A 38 8.51 5.73 -8.01
N GLY A 39 7.30 5.68 -7.45
CA GLY A 39 6.06 5.34 -8.13
C GLY A 39 5.68 6.29 -9.28
N GLU A 40 6.14 7.54 -9.25
CA GLU A 40 5.94 8.47 -10.39
C GLU A 40 6.57 7.97 -11.70
N LYS A 41 7.52 7.02 -11.63
CA LYS A 41 8.23 6.47 -12.79
C LYS A 41 8.07 4.95 -12.93
N LYS A 42 7.42 4.27 -11.98
CA LYS A 42 7.40 2.80 -11.86
C LYS A 42 6.05 2.31 -11.38
N THR A 43 5.68 1.10 -11.76
CA THR A 43 4.50 0.44 -11.20
C THR A 43 4.84 -0.16 -9.84
N VAL A 44 4.07 0.20 -8.81
CA VAL A 44 4.28 -0.29 -7.44
C VAL A 44 3.01 -1.01 -6.98
N ILE A 45 3.16 -2.27 -6.56
CA ILE A 45 2.09 -3.08 -5.96
C ILE A 45 2.46 -3.29 -4.49
N ILE A 46 1.54 -2.94 -3.59
CA ILE A 46 1.75 -3.07 -2.15
C ILE A 46 0.64 -3.93 -1.56
N VAL A 47 1.04 -4.99 -0.86
CA VAL A 47 0.17 -5.75 0.04
C VAL A 47 0.41 -5.21 1.44
N ALA A 48 -0.61 -4.61 2.03
CA ALA A 48 -0.51 -3.90 3.30
C ALA A 48 -1.55 -4.36 4.31
N HIS A 49 -1.13 -4.47 5.57
CA HIS A 49 -2.00 -4.64 6.73
C HIS A 49 -2.28 -3.33 7.48
N ARG A 50 -1.57 -2.24 7.14
CA ARG A 50 -1.73 -0.94 7.78
C ARG A 50 -2.47 0.01 6.85
N ILE A 51 -3.49 0.68 7.37
CA ILE A 51 -4.30 1.59 6.56
C ILE A 51 -3.54 2.87 6.15
N THR A 52 -2.56 3.27 6.97
CA THR A 52 -1.67 4.41 6.69
C THR A 52 -0.86 4.21 5.42
N THR A 53 -0.47 2.97 5.11
CA THR A 53 0.21 2.58 3.88
C THR A 53 -0.68 2.78 2.65
N VAL A 54 -1.91 2.26 2.69
CA VAL A 54 -2.80 2.27 1.50
C VAL A 54 -3.37 3.65 1.19
N LYS A 55 -3.40 4.56 2.17
CA LYS A 55 -3.94 5.92 2.00
C LYS A 55 -3.22 6.75 0.94
N LYS A 56 -1.96 6.43 0.64
CA LYS A 56 -1.15 7.11 -0.38
C LYS A 56 -1.16 6.40 -1.75
N CYS A 57 -1.90 5.30 -1.90
CA CYS A 57 -1.98 4.59 -3.16
C CYS A 57 -2.93 5.28 -4.13
N ASP A 58 -2.57 5.30 -5.41
CA ASP A 58 -3.43 5.81 -6.49
C ASP A 58 -4.72 4.99 -6.61
N GLN A 59 -4.60 3.68 -6.41
CA GLN A 59 -5.72 2.73 -6.47
C GLN A 59 -5.54 1.64 -5.41
N ILE A 60 -6.63 1.31 -4.73
CA ILE A 60 -6.71 0.29 -3.69
C ILE A 60 -7.64 -0.81 -4.18
N PHE A 61 -7.27 -2.06 -3.91
CA PHE A 61 -8.10 -3.23 -4.16
C PHE A 61 -8.37 -3.96 -2.84
N ILE A 62 -9.63 -4.28 -2.59
CA ILE A 62 -10.06 -5.06 -1.42
C ILE A 62 -10.17 -6.51 -1.87
N LEU A 63 -9.43 -7.39 -1.21
CA LEU A 63 -9.43 -8.82 -1.49
C LEU A 63 -10.10 -9.58 -0.34
N GLU A 64 -11.19 -10.28 -0.62
CA GLU A 64 -11.90 -11.13 0.34
C GLU A 64 -12.20 -12.49 -0.29
N ASN A 65 -11.87 -13.57 0.42
CA ASN A 65 -12.11 -14.96 -0.03
C ASN A 65 -11.58 -15.27 -1.45
N GLY A 66 -10.50 -14.59 -1.87
CA GLY A 66 -9.90 -14.75 -3.20
C GLY A 66 -10.57 -13.93 -4.31
N GLU A 67 -11.53 -13.07 -3.98
CA GLU A 67 -12.22 -12.19 -4.93
C GLU A 67 -12.01 -10.70 -4.60
N ILE A 68 -12.01 -9.87 -5.64
CA ILE A 68 -11.93 -8.41 -5.46
C ILE A 68 -13.33 -7.88 -5.17
N THR A 69 -13.57 -7.45 -3.94
CA THR A 69 -14.88 -6.94 -3.49
C THR A 69 -15.00 -5.41 -3.57
N GLY A 70 -13.88 -4.72 -3.81
CA GLY A 70 -13.87 -3.28 -4.06
C GLY A 70 -12.59 -2.82 -4.72
N ALA A 71 -12.70 -1.76 -5.53
CA ALA A 71 -11.56 -1.10 -6.15
C ALA A 71 -11.83 0.40 -6.30
N GLY A 72 -10.84 1.23 -5.97
CA GLY A 72 -10.96 2.69 -6.10
C GLY A 72 -9.90 3.45 -5.32
N GLY A 73 -9.97 4.78 -5.35
CA GLY A 73 -9.16 5.62 -4.48
C GLY A 73 -9.61 5.51 -3.03
N TYR A 74 -8.75 5.94 -2.09
CA TYR A 74 -9.04 5.89 -0.66
C TYR A 74 -10.39 6.55 -0.30
N GLN A 75 -10.63 7.76 -0.82
CA GLN A 75 -11.85 8.50 -0.50
C GLN A 75 -13.10 7.89 -1.14
N ASP A 76 -12.96 7.32 -2.33
CA ASP A 76 -14.07 6.65 -3.02
C ASP A 76 -14.50 5.42 -2.23
N LEU A 77 -13.54 4.57 -1.85
CA LEU A 77 -13.80 3.38 -1.04
C LEU A 77 -14.35 3.72 0.34
N MET A 78 -13.88 4.80 0.96
CA MET A 78 -14.43 5.29 2.23
C MET A 78 -15.91 5.64 2.12
N ASN A 79 -16.34 6.14 0.96
CA ASN A 79 -17.74 6.52 0.71
C ASN A 79 -18.59 5.34 0.21
N SER A 80 -18.00 4.40 -0.52
CA SER A 80 -18.74 3.37 -1.26
C SER A 80 -18.66 1.96 -0.68
N SER A 81 -17.74 1.69 0.25
CA SER A 81 -17.51 0.35 0.82
C SER A 81 -17.65 0.37 2.34
N ASP A 82 -18.57 -0.44 2.87
CA ASP A 82 -18.68 -0.70 4.32
C ASP A 82 -17.46 -1.51 4.81
N VAL A 83 -17.01 -2.49 4.01
CA VAL A 83 -15.85 -3.34 4.32
C VAL A 83 -14.59 -2.49 4.49
N PHE A 84 -14.35 -1.55 3.56
CA PHE A 84 -13.20 -0.66 3.67
C PHE A 84 -13.25 0.21 4.91
N ARG A 85 -14.44 0.75 5.23
CA ARG A 85 -14.65 1.54 6.45
C ARG A 85 -14.37 0.74 7.72
N GLU A 86 -14.80 -0.52 7.77
CA GLU A 86 -14.51 -1.41 8.89
C GLU A 86 -13.01 -1.68 9.03
N MET A 87 -12.31 -1.98 7.92
CA MET A 87 -10.85 -2.17 7.92
C MET A 87 -10.10 -0.94 8.44
N VAL A 88 -10.56 0.27 8.10
CA VAL A 88 -9.98 1.52 8.62
C VAL A 88 -10.20 1.63 10.12
N GLN A 89 -11.42 1.38 10.62
CA GLN A 89 -11.75 1.47 12.04
C GLN A 89 -10.97 0.47 12.93
N VAL A 90 -10.66 -0.71 12.41
CA VAL A 90 -9.89 -1.73 13.14
C VAL A 90 -8.39 -1.42 13.15
N SER A 91 -7.91 -0.63 12.20
CA SER A 91 -6.48 -0.29 12.04
C SER A 91 -6.03 0.96 12.81
N ASP A 92 -6.97 1.75 13.34
CA ASP A 92 -6.73 2.89 14.25
C ASP A 92 -6.69 2.43 15.73
#